data_AF-A0A813LJ77-F1
#
_entry.id   AF-A0A813LJ77-F1
#
_cell.length_a   1.000
_cell.length_b   1.000
_cell.length_c   1.000
_cell.angle_alpha   90.00
_cell.angle_beta   90.00
_cell.angle_gamma   90.00
#
_symmetry.space_group_name_H-M   'P 1'
#
loop_
_entity.id
_entity.type
_entity.pdbx_description
1 polymer ?
#
loop_
_entity_poly.entity_id
_entity_poly.type
_entity_poly.pdbx_seq_one_letter_code
_entity_poly.pdbx_strand_id
1 'polypeptide(L)'
;MFVTVGDTVDVWDYNRSAPLSSFEWGCERVITAKFNPAEPALIASTAVDRSIGLYDLRGNSAIRKVVLKMRSNGVCWNPMRPMNFTVANEDCSLYSFDMRKLTAATYRHWDHVMAVLDVNYSPTGQEFVSASYDNTVRIWNFDSQRSREVYHGKRMGRVLCCHFTQDSRFVLSGSEDTNIRVWKAKSDQKLGMQTPREKRSEAYRETLKTKFSKMPEISRIKRHRHVPKMVKTVSEKRRVIRESKGRKEENRRKHSKPGSFVHEPMKKRHILKEVE
;
A
#
# COMPACT_ATOMS: atom_id res chain seq x y z
N MET A 1 17.50 -15.07 11.90
CA MET A 1 17.91 -13.70 11.56
C MET A 1 16.76 -12.75 11.79
N PHE A 2 17.06 -11.56 12.32
CA PHE A 2 16.11 -10.46 12.46
C PHE A 2 16.79 -9.14 12.09
N VAL A 3 15.99 -8.11 11.82
CA VAL A 3 16.49 -6.77 11.47
C VAL A 3 16.03 -5.79 12.51
N THR A 4 16.96 -4.95 12.98
CA THR A 4 16.66 -3.79 13.79
C THR A 4 16.91 -2.54 12.98
N VAL A 5 16.22 -1.48 13.37
CA VAL A 5 16.21 -0.22 12.64
C VAL A 5 16.41 0.91 13.62
N GLY A 6 17.40 1.75 13.35
CA GLY A 6 17.68 2.98 14.09
C GLY A 6 18.24 4.01 13.12
N ASP A 7 19.48 4.42 13.35
CA ASP A 7 20.23 5.26 12.42
C ASP A 7 20.76 4.41 11.26
N THR A 8 21.06 3.14 11.55
CA THR A 8 21.49 2.10 10.60
C THR A 8 20.43 1.01 10.46
N VAL A 9 20.55 0.20 9.40
CA VAL A 9 19.82 -1.06 9.27
C VAL A 9 20.76 -2.19 9.66
N ASP A 10 20.54 -2.77 10.84
CA ASP A 10 21.38 -3.83 11.37
C ASP A 10 20.68 -5.18 11.25
N VAL A 11 21.43 -6.19 10.83
CA VAL A 11 20.97 -7.56 10.65
C VAL A 11 21.62 -8.42 11.71
N TRP A 12 20.81 -9.19 12.41
CA TRP A 12 21.23 -9.96 13.57
C TRP A 12 20.96 -11.44 13.36
N ASP A 13 21.79 -12.26 13.98
CA ASP A 13 21.48 -13.66 14.23
C ASP A 13 21.02 -13.84 15.67
N TYR A 14 20.18 -14.85 15.92
CA TYR A 14 19.68 -15.13 17.27
C TYR A 14 20.77 -15.58 18.23
N ASN A 15 21.86 -16.15 17.70
CA ASN A 15 22.95 -16.73 18.48
C ASN A 15 24.10 -15.76 18.74
N ARG A 16 24.10 -14.56 18.12
CA ARG A 16 25.21 -13.61 18.19
C ARG A 16 24.81 -12.34 18.93
N SER A 17 25.72 -11.82 19.73
CA SER A 17 25.57 -10.54 20.45
C SER A 17 25.99 -9.32 19.63
N ALA A 18 26.58 -9.53 18.45
CA ALA A 18 26.99 -8.48 17.52
C ALA A 18 26.22 -8.61 16.19
N PRO A 19 25.94 -7.50 15.50
CA PRO A 19 25.26 -7.54 14.21
C PRO A 19 26.13 -8.27 13.17
N LEU A 20 25.48 -9.03 12.30
CA LEU A 20 26.10 -9.68 11.15
C LEU A 20 26.54 -8.66 10.10
N SER A 21 25.67 -7.70 9.81
CA SER A 21 25.89 -6.63 8.84
C SER A 21 25.15 -5.38 9.27
N SER A 22 25.78 -4.23 9.11
CA SER A 22 25.21 -2.91 9.37
C SER A 22 25.25 -2.10 8.08
N PHE A 23 24.09 -1.65 7.62
CA PHE A 23 23.97 -0.84 6.41
C PHE A 23 23.77 0.64 6.76
N GLU A 24 24.70 1.48 6.31
CA GLU A 24 24.69 2.92 6.48
C GLU A 24 24.55 3.62 5.13
N TRP A 25 23.63 4.58 5.04
CA TRP A 25 23.36 5.32 3.80
C TRP A 25 23.29 6.84 3.96
N GLY A 26 23.85 7.35 5.06
CA GLY A 26 23.79 8.76 5.42
C GLY A 26 22.36 9.26 5.65
N CYS A 27 21.44 8.36 6.01
CA CYS A 27 20.08 8.71 6.38
C CYS A 27 20.06 9.08 7.87
N GLU A 28 19.31 10.12 8.23
CA GLU A 28 19.22 10.57 9.63
C GLU A 28 18.55 9.52 10.54
N ARG A 29 17.47 8.89 10.06
CA ARG A 29 16.80 7.80 10.77
C ARG A 29 15.99 6.93 9.83
N VAL A 30 16.09 5.62 10.01
CA VAL A 30 15.26 4.64 9.32
C VAL A 30 14.02 4.34 10.18
N ILE A 31 12.85 4.27 9.54
CA ILE A 31 11.55 4.15 10.21
C ILE A 31 11.12 2.68 10.26
N THR A 32 11.18 1.99 9.12
CA THR A 32 10.79 0.58 9.03
C THR A 32 11.76 -0.18 8.17
N ALA A 33 11.93 -1.47 8.45
CA ALA A 33 12.59 -2.41 7.57
C ALA A 33 11.83 -3.73 7.56
N LYS A 34 11.76 -4.37 6.39
CA LYS A 34 11.12 -5.67 6.20
C LYS A 34 11.95 -6.56 5.30
N PHE A 35 12.13 -7.79 5.74
CA PHE A 35 12.58 -8.88 4.89
C PHE A 35 11.56 -9.21 3.81
N ASN A 36 12.06 -9.58 2.65
CA ASN A 36 11.26 -10.21 1.63
C ASN A 36 10.95 -11.66 2.06
N PRO A 37 9.67 -12.04 2.21
CA PRO A 37 9.30 -13.37 2.67
C PRO A 37 9.66 -14.49 1.68
N ALA A 38 9.79 -14.18 0.37
CA ALA A 38 10.14 -15.16 -0.66
C ALA A 38 11.65 -15.23 -0.91
N GLU A 39 12.37 -14.12 -0.75
CA GLU A 39 13.83 -14.04 -0.87
C GLU A 39 14.45 -13.44 0.40
N PRO A 40 14.82 -14.25 1.42
CA PRO A 40 15.25 -13.75 2.72
C PRO A 40 16.52 -12.87 2.72
N ALA A 41 17.28 -12.89 1.63
CA ALA A 41 18.46 -12.05 1.45
C ALA A 41 18.11 -10.58 1.14
N LEU A 42 16.87 -10.30 0.73
CA LEU A 42 16.45 -8.94 0.36
C LEU A 42 15.74 -8.24 1.52
N ILE A 43 16.15 -7.00 1.75
CA ILE A 43 15.55 -6.11 2.75
C ILE A 43 15.11 -4.83 2.06
N ALA A 44 13.91 -4.36 2.39
CA ALA A 44 13.49 -2.99 2.07
C ALA A 44 13.39 -2.20 3.36
N SER A 45 13.85 -0.95 3.34
CA SER A 45 13.69 0.01 4.42
C SER A 45 13.02 1.29 3.94
N THR A 46 12.42 2.02 4.87
CA THR A 46 11.95 3.39 4.65
C THR A 46 12.62 4.31 5.65
N ALA A 47 12.99 5.51 5.24
CA ALA A 47 13.65 6.50 6.09
C ALA A 47 12.92 7.84 6.13
N VAL A 48 13.28 8.65 7.12
CA VAL A 48 12.67 9.98 7.36
C VAL A 48 12.97 10.96 6.23
N ASP A 49 14.10 10.81 5.53
CA ASP A 49 14.51 11.60 4.35
C ASP A 49 13.64 11.36 3.09
N ARG A 50 12.54 10.61 3.24
CA ARG A 50 11.60 10.17 2.21
C ARG A 50 12.16 9.09 1.29
N SER A 51 13.29 8.52 1.66
CA SER A 51 13.91 7.47 0.88
C SER A 51 13.35 6.09 1.22
N ILE A 52 13.42 5.23 0.22
CA ILE A 52 13.22 3.80 0.32
C ILE A 52 14.57 3.17 -0.04
N GLY A 53 15.16 2.42 0.88
CA GLY A 53 16.40 1.69 0.67
C GLY A 53 16.13 0.22 0.36
N LEU A 54 16.86 -0.36 -0.57
CA LEU A 54 16.88 -1.80 -0.83
C LEU A 54 18.29 -2.33 -0.55
N TYR A 55 18.39 -3.45 0.16
CA TYR A 55 19.66 -4.06 0.57
C TYR A 55 19.68 -5.54 0.21
N ASP A 56 20.85 -6.05 -0.20
CA ASP A 56 21.10 -7.48 -0.37
C ASP A 56 22.11 -7.94 0.68
N LEU A 57 21.71 -8.91 1.50
CA LEU A 57 22.59 -9.53 2.48
C LEU A 57 23.77 -10.27 1.84
N ARG A 58 23.64 -10.75 0.60
CA ARG A 58 24.70 -11.51 -0.09
C ARG A 58 25.85 -10.61 -0.52
N GLY A 59 25.53 -9.39 -0.95
CA GLY A 59 26.53 -8.41 -1.40
C GLY A 59 27.13 -7.59 -0.27
N ASN A 60 26.54 -7.66 0.93
CA ASN A 60 26.84 -6.77 2.06
C ASN A 60 26.88 -5.28 1.65
N SER A 61 26.07 -4.91 0.66
CA SER A 61 25.95 -3.56 0.12
C SER A 61 24.48 -3.20 -0.09
N ALA A 62 24.18 -1.90 -0.04
CA ALA A 62 22.90 -1.41 -0.50
C ALA A 62 22.79 -1.58 -2.02
N ILE A 63 21.57 -1.87 -2.50
CA ILE A 63 21.28 -2.08 -3.93
C ILE A 63 20.87 -0.76 -4.56
N ARG A 64 19.78 -0.14 -4.06
CA ARG A 64 19.13 1.03 -4.69
C ARG A 64 18.30 1.87 -3.71
N LYS A 65 18.32 3.20 -3.91
CA LYS A 65 17.62 4.24 -3.15
C LYS A 65 16.59 4.87 -4.03
N VAL A 66 15.38 5.02 -3.53
CA VAL A 66 14.33 5.80 -4.19
C VAL A 66 13.87 6.89 -3.26
N VAL A 67 14.04 8.14 -3.66
CA VAL A 67 13.55 9.30 -2.90
C VAL A 67 12.20 9.71 -3.45
N LEU A 68 11.17 9.67 -2.61
CA LEU A 68 9.82 10.11 -2.95
C LEU A 68 9.59 11.58 -2.56
N LYS A 69 8.49 12.16 -3.05
CA LYS A 69 8.07 13.53 -2.70
C LYS A 69 7.79 13.73 -1.21
N MET A 70 7.12 12.75 -0.60
CA MET A 70 6.77 12.71 0.82
C MET A 70 7.25 11.41 1.45
N ARG A 71 7.36 11.39 2.79
CA ARG A 71 7.94 10.26 3.51
C ARG A 71 7.03 9.04 3.51
N SER A 72 7.67 7.88 3.67
CA SER A 72 7.02 6.59 3.65
C SER A 72 7.03 5.96 5.03
N ASN A 73 5.83 5.69 5.56
CA ASN A 73 5.66 5.22 6.94
C ASN A 73 5.86 3.72 7.08
N GLY A 74 5.53 2.95 6.05
CA GLY A 74 5.65 1.49 6.09
C GLY A 74 5.91 0.90 4.71
N VAL A 75 6.59 -0.23 4.70
CA VAL A 75 6.86 -1.03 3.49
C VAL A 75 6.42 -2.47 3.73
N CYS A 76 5.92 -3.12 2.68
CA CYS A 76 5.59 -4.54 2.72
C CYS A 76 5.87 -5.18 1.36
N TRP A 77 6.55 -6.32 1.38
CA TRP A 77 6.82 -7.14 0.21
C TRP A 77 5.61 -7.99 -0.16
N ASN A 78 5.42 -8.25 -1.45
CA ASN A 78 4.43 -9.20 -1.92
C ASN A 78 4.97 -10.64 -1.72
N PRO A 79 4.28 -11.49 -0.95
CA PRO A 79 4.77 -12.83 -0.63
C PRO A 79 4.84 -13.79 -1.82
N MET A 80 4.00 -13.57 -2.85
CA MET A 80 3.97 -14.43 -4.04
C MET A 80 4.74 -13.85 -5.23
N ARG A 81 5.02 -12.53 -5.20
CA ARG A 81 5.77 -11.83 -6.24
C ARG A 81 6.99 -11.15 -5.60
N PRO A 82 8.12 -11.85 -5.39
CA PRO A 82 9.23 -11.39 -4.56
C PRO A 82 9.78 -10.02 -4.95
N MET A 83 9.76 -9.68 -6.23
CA MET A 83 10.33 -8.43 -6.74
C MET A 83 9.40 -7.22 -6.52
N ASN A 84 8.14 -7.44 -6.12
CA ASN A 84 7.17 -6.39 -5.92
C ASN A 84 7.01 -6.06 -4.45
N PHE A 85 6.97 -4.77 -4.12
CA PHE A 85 6.65 -4.29 -2.79
C PHE A 85 5.72 -3.09 -2.85
N THR A 86 4.97 -2.85 -1.78
CA THR A 86 4.13 -1.66 -1.61
C THR A 86 4.62 -0.83 -0.46
N VAL A 87 4.53 0.48 -0.65
CA VAL A 87 4.92 1.48 0.33
C VAL A 87 3.72 2.34 0.68
N ALA A 88 3.49 2.49 1.98
CA ALA A 88 2.53 3.42 2.57
C ALA A 88 3.18 4.80 2.71
N ASN A 89 2.57 5.82 2.09
CA ASN A 89 3.15 7.16 2.05
C ASN A 89 2.21 8.19 2.71
N GLU A 90 2.80 9.26 3.23
CA GLU A 90 2.08 10.41 3.79
C GLU A 90 1.25 11.19 2.77
N ASP A 91 1.55 11.06 1.48
CA ASP A 91 0.75 11.56 0.34
C ASP A 91 -0.67 10.96 0.26
N CYS A 92 -1.13 10.26 1.30
CA CYS A 92 -2.43 9.59 1.39
C CYS A 92 -2.63 8.54 0.28
N SER A 93 -1.51 8.04 -0.24
CA SER A 93 -1.47 7.13 -1.38
C SER A 93 -0.52 5.99 -1.04
N LEU A 94 -0.73 4.85 -1.68
CA LEU A 94 0.24 3.76 -1.65
C LEU A 94 0.86 3.60 -3.03
N TYR A 95 2.13 3.23 -3.05
CA TYR A 95 2.89 3.00 -4.27
C TYR A 95 3.36 1.55 -4.30
N SER A 96 2.93 0.80 -5.32
CA SER A 96 3.50 -0.51 -5.63
C SER A 96 4.68 -0.31 -6.58
N PHE A 97 5.84 -0.83 -6.20
CA PHE A 97 7.06 -0.82 -6.98
C PHE A 97 7.43 -2.23 -7.41
N ASP A 98 8.08 -2.33 -8.57
CA ASP A 98 8.90 -3.46 -8.96
C ASP A 98 10.36 -3.07 -8.70
N MET A 99 11.07 -3.85 -7.89
CA MET A 99 12.45 -3.55 -7.49
C MET A 99 13.42 -3.45 -8.67
N ARG A 100 13.10 -4.09 -9.81
CA ARG A 100 13.92 -4.03 -11.03
C ARG A 100 13.76 -2.70 -11.77
N LYS A 101 12.64 -2.00 -11.56
CA LYS A 101 12.29 -0.76 -12.27
C LYS A 101 11.73 0.27 -11.29
N LEU A 102 12.63 0.95 -10.61
CA LEU A 102 12.27 1.95 -9.60
C LEU A 102 12.01 3.36 -10.17
N THR A 103 12.32 3.58 -11.45
CA THR A 103 12.02 4.85 -12.15
C THR A 103 10.53 5.23 -12.18
N ALA A 104 9.61 4.28 -11.97
CA ALA A 104 8.17 4.52 -11.96
C ALA A 104 7.45 3.52 -11.04
N ALA A 105 6.44 3.98 -10.31
CA ALA A 105 5.56 3.08 -9.57
C ALA A 105 4.72 2.24 -10.55
N THR A 106 4.67 0.93 -10.35
CA THR A 106 3.84 -0.01 -11.11
C THR A 106 2.36 0.38 -10.99
N TYR A 107 1.90 0.58 -9.75
CA TYR A 107 0.57 1.06 -9.42
C TYR A 107 0.63 2.15 -8.35
N ARG A 108 -0.25 3.14 -8.48
CA ARG A 108 -0.54 4.10 -7.42
C ARG A 108 -1.97 3.87 -6.94
N HIS A 109 -2.09 3.54 -5.67
CA HIS A 109 -3.34 3.29 -4.98
C HIS A 109 -3.79 4.56 -4.28
N TRP A 110 -4.94 5.09 -4.67
CA TRP A 110 -5.41 6.38 -4.19
C TRP A 110 -6.88 6.31 -3.81
N ASP A 111 -7.15 6.48 -2.53
CA ASP A 111 -8.50 6.53 -1.97
C ASP A 111 -8.48 7.08 -0.53
N HIS A 112 -7.35 6.91 0.17
CA HIS A 112 -7.12 7.49 1.49
C HIS A 112 -7.20 9.01 1.50
N VAL A 113 -7.72 9.51 2.61
CA VAL A 113 -7.97 10.93 2.83
C VAL A 113 -6.88 11.55 3.70
N MET A 114 -6.19 10.76 4.52
CA MET A 114 -5.06 11.20 5.33
C MET A 114 -3.87 10.25 5.12
N ALA A 115 -2.76 10.53 5.80
CA ALA A 115 -1.53 9.75 5.68
C ALA A 115 -1.79 8.25 5.92
N VAL A 116 -1.18 7.42 5.09
CA VAL A 116 -1.23 5.97 5.26
C VAL A 116 -0.10 5.59 6.21
N LEU A 117 -0.44 4.90 7.29
CA LEU A 117 0.52 4.57 8.36
C LEU A 117 1.17 3.21 8.12
N ASP A 118 0.38 2.22 7.69
CA ASP A 118 0.86 0.85 7.55
C ASP A 118 0.22 0.15 6.34
N VAL A 119 0.91 -0.88 5.83
CA VAL A 119 0.49 -1.70 4.71
C VAL A 119 0.91 -3.15 4.93
N ASN A 120 0.03 -4.09 4.62
CA ASN A 120 0.32 -5.51 4.77
C ASN A 120 -0.35 -6.34 3.67
N TYR A 121 0.40 -7.28 3.09
CA TYR A 121 -0.10 -8.17 2.05
C TYR A 121 -0.85 -9.37 2.61
N SER A 122 -1.87 -9.81 1.87
CA SER A 122 -2.41 -11.16 2.02
C SER A 122 -1.31 -12.17 1.68
N PRO A 123 -1.25 -13.33 2.38
CA PRO A 123 -0.35 -14.42 2.02
C PRO A 123 -0.56 -14.93 0.58
N THR A 124 -1.73 -14.69 -0.01
CA THR A 124 -2.00 -14.98 -1.43
C THR A 124 -1.32 -14.02 -2.41
N GLY A 125 -0.80 -12.88 -1.95
CA GLY A 125 -0.13 -11.86 -2.77
C GLY A 125 -1.03 -11.09 -3.75
N GLN A 126 -2.33 -11.38 -3.80
CA GLN A 126 -3.29 -10.74 -4.72
C GLN A 126 -3.91 -9.47 -4.13
N GLU A 127 -4.00 -9.41 -2.81
CA GLU A 127 -4.64 -8.32 -2.07
C GLU A 127 -3.70 -7.81 -0.98
N PHE A 128 -3.89 -6.55 -0.60
CA PHE A 128 -3.20 -5.95 0.54
C PHE A 128 -4.16 -5.04 1.31
N VAL A 129 -3.89 -4.86 2.59
CA VAL A 129 -4.61 -3.96 3.48
C VAL A 129 -3.73 -2.76 3.74
N SER A 130 -4.35 -1.61 3.93
CA SER A 130 -3.67 -0.47 4.50
C SER A 130 -4.48 0.22 5.60
N ALA A 131 -3.73 0.68 6.59
CA ALA A 131 -4.19 1.46 7.71
C ALA A 131 -3.86 2.94 7.48
N SER A 132 -4.78 3.82 7.86
CA SER A 132 -4.65 5.24 7.62
C SER A 132 -5.07 6.05 8.84
N TYR A 133 -4.50 7.24 8.90
CA TYR A 133 -4.79 8.26 9.90
C TYR A 133 -6.23 8.81 9.77
N ASP A 134 -6.95 8.51 8.68
CA ASP A 134 -8.37 8.91 8.47
C ASP A 134 -9.39 7.99 9.17
N ASN A 135 -8.94 7.16 10.12
CA ASN A 135 -9.73 6.18 10.87
C ASN A 135 -10.39 5.13 9.97
N THR A 136 -9.74 4.79 8.85
CA THR A 136 -10.23 3.75 7.95
C THR A 136 -9.18 2.68 7.69
N VAL A 137 -9.67 1.45 7.54
CA VAL A 137 -8.90 0.34 6.99
C VAL A 137 -9.41 0.11 5.58
N ARG A 138 -8.51 0.07 4.59
CA ARG A 138 -8.89 -0.19 3.20
C ARG A 138 -8.23 -1.46 2.70
N ILE A 139 -9.01 -2.27 1.99
CA ILE A 139 -8.53 -3.47 1.29
C ILE A 139 -8.38 -3.11 -0.19
N TRP A 140 -7.29 -3.58 -0.79
CA TRP A 140 -6.92 -3.27 -2.16
C TRP A 140 -6.58 -4.56 -2.90
N ASN A 141 -6.91 -4.58 -4.19
CA ASN A 141 -6.34 -5.57 -5.08
C ASN A 141 -5.03 -5.00 -5.63
N PHE A 142 -3.99 -5.83 -5.76
CA PHE A 142 -2.67 -5.40 -6.23
C PHE A 142 -2.74 -4.66 -7.58
N ASP A 143 -3.59 -5.14 -8.51
CA ASP A 143 -3.71 -4.58 -9.86
C ASP A 143 -4.70 -3.38 -9.96
N SER A 144 -5.38 -3.01 -8.88
CA SER A 144 -6.42 -1.96 -8.88
C SER A 144 -5.95 -0.70 -8.18
N GLN A 145 -6.08 0.48 -8.82
CA GLN A 145 -5.73 1.75 -8.18
C GLN A 145 -6.71 2.22 -7.10
N ARG A 146 -7.88 1.58 -7.01
CA ARG A 146 -8.96 1.92 -6.07
C ARG A 146 -9.16 0.82 -5.05
N SER A 147 -9.60 1.21 -3.86
CA SER A 147 -9.94 0.31 -2.78
C SER A 147 -11.09 -0.62 -3.20
N ARG A 148 -10.99 -1.89 -2.80
CA ARG A 148 -12.05 -2.88 -2.94
C ARG A 148 -13.11 -2.67 -1.88
N GLU A 149 -12.67 -2.50 -0.63
CA GLU A 149 -13.51 -2.31 0.54
C GLU A 149 -12.91 -1.28 1.50
N VAL A 150 -13.78 -0.68 2.31
CA VAL A 150 -13.41 0.23 3.39
C VAL A 150 -14.12 -0.22 4.66
N TYR A 151 -13.37 -0.35 5.75
CA TYR A 151 -13.87 -0.61 7.08
C TYR A 151 -13.66 0.61 7.95
N HIS A 152 -14.70 0.95 8.69
CA HIS A 152 -14.69 2.04 9.65
C HIS A 152 -15.60 1.69 10.82
N GLY A 153 -15.28 2.19 12.01
CA GLY A 153 -16.13 2.09 13.21
C GLY A 153 -16.32 3.46 13.82
N LYS A 154 -17.51 3.76 14.37
CA LYS A 154 -17.77 5.08 14.99
C LYS A 154 -16.82 5.39 16.15
N ARG A 155 -16.44 4.35 16.91
CA ARG A 155 -15.48 4.43 18.02
C ARG A 155 -14.03 4.23 17.58
N MET A 156 -13.80 3.85 16.32
CA MET A 156 -12.46 3.57 15.83
C MET A 156 -11.70 4.89 15.67
N GLY A 157 -10.60 5.01 16.40
CA GLY A 157 -9.65 6.10 16.26
C GLY A 157 -8.75 5.91 15.04
N ARG A 158 -7.60 6.57 15.05
CA ARG A 158 -6.61 6.44 13.99
C ARG A 158 -6.11 5.00 13.94
N VAL A 159 -5.92 4.44 12.75
CA VAL A 159 -5.45 3.05 12.63
C VAL A 159 -3.96 3.09 12.40
N LEU A 160 -3.21 2.62 13.39
CA LEU A 160 -1.74 2.69 13.40
C LEU A 160 -1.12 1.51 12.65
N CYS A 161 -1.68 0.32 12.81
CA CYS A 161 -1.17 -0.90 12.17
C CYS A 161 -2.29 -1.76 11.61
N CYS A 162 -1.96 -2.54 10.58
CA CYS A 162 -2.86 -3.53 10.00
C CYS A 162 -2.12 -4.80 9.61
N HIS A 163 -2.79 -5.94 9.72
CA HIS A 163 -2.20 -7.22 9.35
C HIS A 163 -3.23 -8.14 8.71
N PHE A 164 -2.83 -8.87 7.68
CA PHE A 164 -3.62 -9.99 7.18
C PHE A 164 -3.36 -11.23 8.02
N THR A 165 -4.40 -12.00 8.30
CA THR A 165 -4.20 -13.33 8.85
C THR A 165 -3.58 -14.26 7.80
N GLN A 166 -2.82 -15.25 8.27
CA GLN A 166 -2.13 -16.21 7.38
C GLN A 166 -3.09 -17.10 6.59
N ASP A 167 -4.37 -17.16 6.99
CA ASP A 167 -5.42 -17.82 6.22
C ASP A 167 -6.06 -16.92 5.15
N SER A 168 -5.62 -15.65 5.02
CA SER A 168 -6.18 -14.61 4.14
C SER A 168 -7.67 -14.28 4.34
N ARG A 169 -8.33 -14.82 5.38
CA ARG A 169 -9.76 -14.65 5.61
C ARG A 169 -10.10 -13.46 6.50
N PHE A 170 -9.14 -12.99 7.30
CA PHE A 170 -9.36 -11.91 8.24
C PHE A 170 -8.27 -10.83 8.13
N VAL A 171 -8.64 -9.65 8.60
CA VAL A 171 -7.79 -8.47 8.66
C VAL A 171 -7.82 -7.97 10.09
N LEU A 172 -6.65 -7.82 10.68
CA LEU A 172 -6.44 -7.24 11.99
C LEU A 172 -6.13 -5.76 11.84
N SER A 173 -6.69 -4.94 12.73
CA SER A 173 -6.38 -3.52 12.80
C SER A 173 -6.11 -3.12 14.24
N GLY A 174 -4.97 -2.50 14.48
CA GLY A 174 -4.66 -1.84 15.76
C GLY A 174 -4.92 -0.36 15.65
N SER A 175 -5.79 0.15 16.51
CA SER A 175 -6.15 1.57 16.54
C SER A 175 -5.58 2.27 17.77
N GLU A 176 -5.42 3.59 17.69
CA GLU A 176 -5.01 4.47 18.77
C GLU A 176 -5.96 4.40 19.98
N ASP A 177 -7.19 3.91 19.80
CA ASP A 177 -8.14 3.66 20.89
C ASP A 177 -7.82 2.41 21.72
N THR A 178 -6.58 1.91 21.65
CA THR A 178 -6.03 0.73 22.35
C THR A 178 -6.68 -0.60 21.99
N ASN A 179 -7.65 -0.60 21.06
CA ASN A 179 -8.37 -1.81 20.67
C ASN A 179 -7.76 -2.45 19.43
N ILE A 180 -7.65 -3.77 19.46
CA ILE A 180 -7.40 -4.60 18.27
C ILE A 180 -8.75 -5.10 17.76
N ARG A 181 -9.03 -4.87 16.48
CA ARG A 181 -10.26 -5.33 15.83
C ARG A 181 -9.96 -6.33 14.74
N VAL A 182 -10.86 -7.29 14.59
CA VAL A 182 -10.82 -8.32 13.55
C VAL A 182 -11.94 -8.06 12.56
N TRP A 183 -11.59 -7.94 11.29
CA TRP A 183 -12.50 -7.78 10.17
C TRP A 183 -12.42 -9.00 9.28
N LYS A 184 -13.51 -9.36 8.60
CA LYS A 184 -13.41 -10.32 7.51
C LYS A 184 -12.67 -9.66 6.34
N ALA A 185 -11.82 -10.42 5.64
CA ALA A 185 -11.25 -9.97 4.39
C ALA A 185 -12.37 -9.71 3.41
N LYS A 186 -13.20 -10.72 3.09
CA LYS A 186 -14.43 -10.58 2.28
C LYS A 186 -15.65 -10.40 3.19
N SER A 187 -16.30 -9.24 3.12
CA SER A 187 -17.45 -8.91 3.99
C SER A 187 -18.66 -9.84 3.81
N ASP A 188 -18.93 -10.31 2.59
CA ASP A 188 -20.06 -11.18 2.23
C ASP A 188 -19.83 -12.67 2.54
N GLN A 189 -18.59 -13.07 2.82
CA GLN A 189 -18.27 -14.48 3.04
C GLN A 189 -18.84 -14.98 4.38
N LYS A 190 -19.58 -16.10 4.31
CA LYS A 190 -20.14 -16.78 5.48
C LYS A 190 -19.02 -17.44 6.30
N LEU A 191 -19.16 -17.40 7.63
CA LEU A 191 -18.27 -18.12 8.55
C LEU A 191 -18.77 -19.56 8.75
N GLY A 192 -17.83 -20.47 9.00
CA GLY A 192 -18.12 -21.89 9.23
C GLY A 192 -18.01 -22.76 7.98
N MET A 193 -18.39 -24.04 8.13
CA MET A 193 -18.36 -25.00 7.04
C MET A 193 -19.50 -24.73 6.06
N GLN A 194 -19.18 -24.67 4.76
CA GLN A 194 -20.15 -24.56 3.68
C GLN A 194 -20.32 -25.91 2.98
N THR A 195 -21.56 -26.26 2.66
CA THR A 195 -21.87 -27.45 1.86
C THR A 195 -21.35 -27.29 0.42
N PRO A 196 -21.04 -28.38 -0.31
CA PRO A 196 -20.61 -28.28 -1.70
C PRO A 196 -21.62 -27.58 -2.63
N ARG A 197 -22.93 -27.66 -2.32
CA ARG A 197 -23.98 -26.96 -3.06
C ARG A 197 -23.92 -25.44 -2.83
N GLU A 198 -23.74 -25.01 -1.58
CA GLU A 198 -23.58 -23.59 -1.25
C GLU A 198 -22.32 -23.00 -1.91
N LYS A 199 -21.18 -23.72 -1.83
CA LYS A 199 -19.92 -23.30 -2.48
C LYS A 199 -20.09 -23.10 -3.99
N ARG A 200 -20.73 -24.04 -4.68
CA ARG A 200 -21.02 -23.91 -6.12
C ARG A 200 -21.95 -22.73 -6.42
N SER A 201 -22.97 -22.52 -5.59
CA SER A 201 -23.89 -21.39 -5.72
C SER A 201 -23.19 -20.05 -5.53
N GLU A 202 -22.28 -19.93 -4.55
CA GLU A 202 -21.48 -18.73 -4.31
C GLU A 202 -20.49 -18.47 -5.44
N ALA A 203 -19.76 -19.49 -5.89
CA ALA A 203 -18.86 -19.39 -7.04
C ALA A 203 -19.61 -18.94 -8.31
N TYR A 204 -20.80 -19.49 -8.56
CA TYR A 204 -21.64 -19.06 -9.68
C TYR A 204 -22.09 -17.59 -9.55
N ARG A 205 -22.43 -17.13 -8.34
CA ARG A 205 -22.73 -15.70 -8.12
C ARG A 205 -21.50 -14.82 -8.33
N GLU A 206 -20.31 -15.23 -7.89
CA GLU A 206 -19.07 -14.51 -8.12
C GLU A 206 -18.77 -14.39 -9.63
N THR A 207 -18.92 -15.47 -10.41
CA THR A 207 -18.71 -15.42 -11.88
C THR A 207 -19.73 -14.54 -12.60
N LEU A 208 -20.99 -14.50 -12.15
CA LEU A 208 -21.98 -13.56 -12.69
C LEU A 208 -21.63 -12.11 -12.33
N LYS A 209 -21.23 -11.84 -11.07
CA LYS A 209 -20.78 -10.51 -10.62
C LYS A 209 -19.58 -10.01 -11.44
N THR A 210 -18.67 -10.88 -11.87
CA THR A 210 -17.54 -10.51 -12.73
C THR A 210 -17.97 -10.33 -14.19
N LYS A 211 -18.77 -11.25 -14.74
CA LYS A 211 -19.28 -11.18 -16.12
C LYS A 211 -20.06 -9.90 -16.38
N PHE A 212 -20.93 -9.50 -15.44
CA PHE A 212 -21.78 -8.32 -15.58
C PHE A 212 -21.24 -7.08 -14.85
N SER A 213 -19.96 -7.06 -14.45
CA SER A 213 -19.41 -5.99 -13.63
C SER A 213 -19.42 -4.61 -14.30
N LYS A 214 -19.48 -4.56 -15.63
CA LYS A 214 -19.44 -3.32 -16.43
C LYS A 214 -20.81 -2.67 -16.59
N MET A 215 -21.91 -3.38 -16.27
CA MET A 215 -23.25 -2.81 -16.33
C MET A 215 -23.38 -1.64 -15.34
N PRO A 216 -23.91 -0.47 -15.73
CA PRO A 216 -23.93 0.73 -14.88
C PRO A 216 -24.61 0.52 -13.52
N GLU A 217 -25.75 -0.17 -13.50
CA GLU A 217 -26.51 -0.43 -12.27
C GLU A 217 -25.73 -1.32 -11.30
N ILE A 218 -25.21 -2.43 -11.80
CA ILE A 218 -24.40 -3.39 -11.02
C ILE A 218 -23.13 -2.71 -10.53
N SER A 219 -22.43 -1.97 -11.39
CA SER A 219 -21.22 -1.26 -11.01
C SER A 219 -21.48 -0.18 -9.97
N ARG A 220 -22.61 0.53 -10.05
CA ARG A 220 -23.00 1.55 -9.07
C ARG A 220 -23.25 0.93 -7.70
N ILE A 221 -24.02 -0.16 -7.66
CA ILE A 221 -24.31 -0.89 -6.42
C ILE A 221 -23.02 -1.48 -5.83
N LYS A 222 -22.19 -2.12 -6.65
CA LYS A 222 -20.92 -2.74 -6.22
C LYS A 222 -19.95 -1.73 -5.61
N ARG A 223 -19.87 -0.51 -6.18
CA ARG A 223 -18.97 0.56 -5.73
C ARG A 223 -19.53 1.36 -4.55
N HIS A 224 -20.84 1.30 -4.30
CA HIS A 224 -21.46 2.06 -3.24
C HIS A 224 -20.97 1.56 -1.88
N ARG A 225 -20.35 2.45 -1.10
CA ARG A 225 -19.94 2.21 0.28
C ARG A 225 -20.29 3.42 1.12
N HIS A 226 -20.87 3.16 2.29
CA HIS A 226 -21.05 4.19 3.29
C HIS A 226 -19.69 4.49 3.94
N VAL A 227 -19.36 5.77 4.05
CA VAL A 227 -18.14 6.26 4.70
C VAL A 227 -18.50 7.39 5.65
N PRO A 228 -17.72 7.62 6.73
CA PRO A 228 -17.97 8.72 7.65
C PRO A 228 -18.04 10.07 6.93
N LYS A 229 -18.88 10.98 7.43
CA LYS A 229 -19.11 12.30 6.82
C LYS A 229 -17.80 13.06 6.56
N MET A 230 -16.88 13.04 7.53
CA MET A 230 -15.56 13.67 7.41
C MET A 230 -14.79 13.12 6.19
N VAL A 231 -14.67 11.79 6.08
CA VAL A 231 -13.98 11.12 4.97
C VAL A 231 -14.64 11.45 3.63
N LYS A 232 -15.98 11.42 3.57
CA LYS A 232 -16.75 11.77 2.38
C LYS A 232 -16.47 13.20 1.91
N THR A 233 -16.61 14.18 2.80
CA THR A 233 -16.45 15.60 2.48
C THR A 233 -15.02 15.92 2.01
N VAL A 234 -13.99 15.38 2.67
CA VAL A 234 -12.61 15.64 2.25
C VAL A 234 -12.28 14.92 0.95
N SER A 235 -12.80 13.71 0.72
CA SER A 235 -12.65 12.98 -0.54
C SER A 235 -13.28 13.75 -1.72
N GLU A 236 -14.48 14.31 -1.52
CA GLU A 236 -15.16 15.16 -2.51
C GLU A 236 -14.34 16.42 -2.81
N LYS A 237 -13.86 17.13 -1.79
CA LYS A 237 -12.96 18.29 -1.96
C LYS A 237 -11.70 17.92 -2.74
N ARG A 238 -11.05 16.80 -2.42
CA ARG A 238 -9.87 16.30 -3.13
C ARG A 238 -10.15 15.94 -4.58
N ARG A 239 -11.33 15.38 -4.87
CA ARG A 239 -11.77 15.11 -6.25
C ARG A 239 -11.86 16.42 -7.05
N VAL A 240 -12.52 17.43 -6.50
CA VAL A 240 -12.65 18.75 -7.14
C VAL A 240 -11.28 19.40 -7.36
N ILE A 241 -10.39 19.35 -6.37
CA ILE A 241 -9.01 19.86 -6.49
C ILE A 241 -8.25 19.13 -7.60
N ARG A 242 -8.37 17.79 -7.68
CA ARG A 242 -7.70 17.00 -8.71
C ARG A 242 -8.23 17.33 -10.12
N GLU A 243 -9.54 17.43 -10.28
CA GLU A 243 -10.18 17.80 -11.54
C GLU A 243 -9.79 19.22 -11.97
N SER A 244 -9.73 20.16 -11.02
CA SER A 244 -9.24 21.53 -11.28
C SER A 244 -7.76 21.55 -11.72
N LYS A 245 -6.89 20.80 -11.04
CA LYS A 245 -5.48 20.65 -11.44
C LYS A 245 -5.33 20.01 -12.82
N GLY A 246 -6.11 18.97 -13.11
CA GLY A 246 -6.13 18.30 -14.42
C GLY A 246 -6.55 19.26 -15.54
N ARG A 247 -7.63 20.03 -15.35
CA ARG A 247 -8.05 21.06 -16.30
C ARG A 247 -6.98 22.12 -16.52
N LYS A 248 -6.31 22.58 -15.47
CA LYS A 248 -5.20 23.57 -15.58
C LYS A 248 -4.02 23.01 -16.37
N GLU A 249 -3.62 21.76 -16.13
CA GLU A 249 -2.55 21.10 -16.89
C GLU A 249 -2.93 20.90 -18.36
N GLU A 250 -4.18 20.51 -18.63
CA GLU A 250 -4.67 20.34 -20.00
C GLU A 250 -4.73 21.67 -20.76
N ASN A 251 -5.22 22.74 -20.12
CA ASN A 251 -5.22 24.08 -20.71
C ASN A 251 -3.79 24.56 -20.98
N ARG A 252 -2.86 24.34 -20.04
CA ARG A 252 -1.43 24.63 -20.27
C ARG A 252 -0.89 23.87 -21.47
N ARG A 253 -1.20 22.58 -21.61
CA ARG A 253 -0.78 21.76 -22.76
C ARG A 253 -1.33 22.28 -24.09
N LYS A 254 -2.60 22.73 -24.11
CA LYS A 254 -3.26 23.24 -25.32
C LYS A 254 -2.73 24.61 -25.76
N HIS A 255 -2.36 25.47 -24.80
CA HIS A 255 -1.96 26.85 -25.06
C HIS A 255 -0.44 27.09 -24.97
N SER A 256 0.35 26.08 -24.61
CA SER A 256 1.82 26.12 -24.70
C SER A 256 2.30 25.91 -26.12
N LYS A 257 3.42 26.53 -26.49
CA LYS A 257 4.12 26.25 -27.75
C LYS A 257 4.38 24.73 -27.86
N PRO A 258 4.22 24.11 -29.05
CA PRO A 258 4.54 22.71 -29.24
C PRO A 258 5.96 22.38 -28.75
N GLY A 259 6.09 21.38 -27.88
CA GLY A 259 7.37 20.94 -27.32
C GLY A 259 7.83 21.64 -26.02
N SER A 260 7.22 22.74 -25.60
CA SER A 260 7.64 23.43 -24.36
C SER A 260 7.05 22.81 -23.08
N PHE A 261 5.93 22.09 -23.18
CA PHE A 261 5.30 21.43 -22.04
C PHE A 261 5.64 19.93 -22.00
N VAL A 262 6.44 19.52 -21.01
CA VAL A 262 6.76 18.11 -20.75
C VAL A 262 5.67 17.50 -19.86
N HIS A 263 4.91 16.54 -20.40
CA HIS A 263 3.91 15.82 -19.60
C HIS A 263 4.56 14.64 -18.86
N GLU A 264 4.64 14.76 -17.54
CA GLU A 264 5.07 13.64 -16.70
C GLU A 264 3.90 12.71 -16.35
N PRO A 265 3.98 11.41 -16.64
CA PRO A 265 2.94 10.47 -16.25
C PRO A 265 2.84 10.37 -14.73
N MET A 266 1.62 10.24 -14.18
CA MET A 266 1.38 10.23 -12.73
C MET A 266 2.18 9.16 -11.96
N LYS A 267 2.59 8.08 -12.63
CA LYS A 267 3.43 7.01 -12.06
C LYS A 267 4.88 7.45 -11.75
N LYS A 268 5.38 8.47 -12.46
CA LYS A 268 6.73 9.04 -12.27
C LYS A 268 6.72 10.29 -11.40
N ARG A 269 5.61 11.05 -11.42
CA ARG A 269 5.48 12.35 -10.76
C ARG A 269 5.83 12.37 -9.26
N HIS A 270 5.82 11.25 -8.55
CA HIS A 270 6.05 11.21 -7.11
C HIS A 270 7.46 10.74 -6.72
N ILE A 271 8.27 10.36 -7.70
CA ILE A 271 9.65 9.91 -7.53
C ILE A 271 10.54 11.09 -7.89
N LEU A 272 11.43 11.48 -6.98
CA LEU A 272 12.34 12.61 -7.16
C LEU A 272 13.69 12.16 -7.68
N LYS A 273 14.26 11.11 -7.10
CA LYS A 273 15.59 10.62 -7.44
C LYS A 273 15.70 9.12 -7.21
N GLU A 274 16.40 8.44 -8.11
CA GLU A 274 16.94 7.10 -7.91
C GLU A 274 18.45 7.24 -7.70
N VAL A 275 18.98 6.58 -6.67
CA VAL A 275 20.42 6.50 -6.39
C VAL A 275 20.78 5.02 -6.41
N GLU A 276 21.76 4.66 -7.23
CA GLU A 276 22.40 3.33 -7.18
C GLU A 276 23.51 3.36 -6.13
#